data_AF-A0A3D0XT09-F1
#
_entry.id   AF-A0A3D0XT09-F1
#
_cell.length_a   1.000
_cell.length_b   1.000
_cell.length_c   1.000
_cell.angle_alpha   90.00
_cell.angle_beta   90.00
_cell.angle_gamma   90.00
#
_symmetry.space_group_name_H-M   'P 1'
#
loop_
_entity.id
_entity.type
_entity.pdbx_description
1 polymer ?
#
loop_
_entity_poly.entity_id
_entity_poly.type
_entity_poly.pdbx_seq_one_letter_code
_entity_poly.pdbx_strand_id
1 'polypeptide(L)'
;MDERAISPIHPKGDFFNLKGNHTTVGTEAIAGITTFFAMAYIIMVNPSVLSQTGMPWGAVFLATIIASVVGTLIMGLFANVPYAQAPGMGLNAFFTYTVCFGLHFTWQEALAMVFICGLVNIIVTVTKLRRLIITSIPQSLRYAISGGIGIFIAYIGIKNAGLIQFAVDAGNYTSTDGKNAIADITKIGITANAGAVPELIKF
;
A
#
# COMPACT_ATOMS: atom_id res chain seq x y z
N MET A 1 21.13 -2.73 26.19
CA MET A 1 20.45 -3.39 25.07
C MET A 1 21.56 -3.79 24.12
N ASP A 2 21.82 -5.09 24.10
CA ASP A 2 23.02 -5.76 23.61
C ASP A 2 23.37 -5.42 22.15
N GLU A 3 24.60 -4.94 21.93
CA GLU A 3 25.23 -4.75 20.62
C GLU A 3 25.47 -6.13 20.00
N ARG A 4 24.45 -6.70 19.38
CA ARG A 4 24.65 -7.86 18.51
C ARG A 4 25.48 -7.40 17.32
N ALA A 5 26.73 -7.86 17.33
CA ALA A 5 27.74 -7.79 16.30
C ALA A 5 27.14 -7.57 14.91
N ILE A 6 27.57 -6.48 14.27
CA ILE A 6 27.41 -6.26 12.84
C ILE A 6 28.19 -7.38 12.15
N SER A 7 27.51 -8.48 11.86
CA SER A 7 28.03 -9.55 11.02
C SER A 7 28.54 -8.93 9.72
N PRO A 8 29.72 -9.31 9.22
CA PRO A 8 30.23 -8.80 7.96
C PRO A 8 29.17 -9.03 6.87
N ILE A 9 28.82 -7.96 6.16
CA ILE A 9 27.83 -7.94 5.05
C ILE A 9 28.23 -8.93 3.93
N HIS A 10 29.45 -9.46 3.98
CA HIS A 10 29.90 -10.55 3.13
C HIS A 10 30.60 -11.65 3.94
N PRO A 11 29.93 -12.77 4.24
CA PRO A 11 30.59 -13.98 4.68
C PRO A 11 31.50 -14.47 3.53
N LYS A 12 32.78 -14.69 3.81
CA LYS A 12 33.69 -15.32 2.85
C LYS A 12 33.28 -16.79 2.66
N GLY A 13 32.46 -17.08 1.65
CA GLY A 13 32.04 -18.42 1.22
C GLY A 13 30.63 -18.43 0.64
N ASP A 14 30.46 -19.10 -0.52
CA ASP A 14 29.26 -19.30 -1.37
C ASP A 14 28.15 -18.23 -1.30
N PHE A 15 27.82 -17.61 -2.45
CA PHE A 15 26.67 -16.69 -2.59
C PHE A 15 25.43 -17.27 -1.85
N PHE A 16 24.83 -16.49 -0.94
CA PHE A 16 23.72 -16.87 -0.02
C PHE A 16 24.04 -17.72 1.23
N ASN A 17 25.30 -18.15 1.46
CA ASN A 17 25.72 -18.90 2.66
C ASN A 17 24.74 -20.02 3.07
N LEU A 18 24.32 -20.85 2.11
CA LEU A 18 23.32 -21.91 2.29
C LEU A 18 23.69 -22.89 3.42
N LYS A 19 24.99 -23.21 3.54
CA LYS A 19 25.52 -24.07 4.61
C LYS A 19 25.46 -23.41 5.99
N GLY A 20 25.68 -22.09 6.09
CA GLY A 20 25.51 -21.35 7.34
C GLY A 20 24.05 -21.14 7.75
N ASN A 21 23.14 -21.17 6.77
CA ASN A 21 21.70 -21.07 7.01
C ASN A 21 21.01 -22.44 7.20
N HIS A 22 21.76 -23.55 7.14
CA HIS A 22 21.23 -24.91 7.20
C HIS A 22 20.13 -25.22 6.17
N THR A 23 20.17 -24.60 4.97
CA THR A 23 19.13 -24.77 3.94
C THR A 23 19.66 -25.48 2.70
N THR A 24 18.73 -26.01 1.88
CA THR A 24 19.03 -26.62 0.59
C THR A 24 18.38 -25.81 -0.54
N VAL A 25 18.93 -25.88 -1.75
CA VAL A 25 18.37 -25.20 -2.94
C VAL A 25 16.89 -25.55 -3.14
N GLY A 26 16.47 -26.80 -2.86
CA GLY A 26 15.08 -27.22 -2.94
C GLY A 26 14.19 -26.53 -1.89
N THR A 27 14.67 -26.39 -0.66
CA THR A 27 13.95 -25.68 0.41
C THR A 27 13.78 -24.20 0.06
N GLU A 28 14.83 -23.55 -0.46
CA GLU A 28 14.78 -22.15 -0.88
C GLU A 28 13.84 -21.93 -2.07
N ALA A 29 13.82 -22.86 -3.04
CA ALA A 29 12.87 -22.79 -4.15
C ALA A 29 11.41 -22.86 -3.68
N ILE A 30 11.10 -23.78 -2.75
CA ILE A 30 9.75 -23.90 -2.16
C ILE A 30 9.41 -22.65 -1.33
N ALA A 31 10.36 -22.12 -0.55
CA ALA A 31 10.16 -20.89 0.22
C ALA A 31 9.89 -19.68 -0.69
N GLY A 32 10.60 -19.58 -1.82
CA GLY A 32 10.37 -18.56 -2.85
C GLY A 32 8.98 -18.67 -3.48
N ILE A 33 8.57 -19.88 -3.87
CA ILE A 33 7.23 -20.13 -4.44
C ILE A 33 6.14 -19.80 -3.42
N THR A 34 6.30 -20.23 -2.17
CA THR A 34 5.35 -19.94 -1.08
C THR A 34 5.21 -18.44 -0.87
N THR A 35 6.34 -17.72 -0.83
CA THR A 35 6.38 -16.26 -0.69
C THR A 35 5.73 -15.56 -1.87
N PHE A 36 5.98 -16.04 -3.09
CA PHE A 36 5.32 -15.53 -4.31
C PHE A 36 3.80 -15.63 -4.21
N PHE A 37 3.25 -16.81 -3.87
CA PHE A 37 1.80 -16.97 -3.73
C PHE A 37 1.21 -16.14 -2.59
N ALA A 38 1.94 -15.98 -1.48
CA ALA A 38 1.51 -15.13 -0.37
C ALA A 38 1.36 -13.64 -0.79
N MET A 39 2.17 -13.17 -1.74
CA MET A 39 2.12 -11.80 -2.24
C MET A 39 1.33 -11.64 -3.54
N ALA A 40 0.99 -12.73 -4.23
CA ALA A 40 0.37 -12.71 -5.56
C ALA A 40 -0.93 -11.90 -5.60
N TYR A 41 -1.66 -11.79 -4.48
CA TYR A 41 -2.86 -10.96 -4.39
C TYR A 41 -2.60 -9.49 -4.77
N ILE A 42 -1.40 -8.97 -4.49
CA ILE A 42 -1.01 -7.58 -4.77
C ILE A 42 -1.09 -7.27 -6.26
N ILE A 43 -0.81 -8.27 -7.11
CA ILE A 43 -0.85 -8.16 -8.57
C ILE A 43 -2.25 -7.75 -9.05
N MET A 44 -3.30 -8.20 -8.36
CA MET A 44 -4.69 -7.85 -8.69
C MET A 44 -5.20 -6.65 -7.89
N VAL A 45 -4.89 -6.60 -6.59
CA VAL A 45 -5.47 -5.59 -5.70
C VAL A 45 -4.85 -4.21 -5.94
N ASN A 46 -3.54 -4.12 -6.17
CA ASN A 46 -2.89 -2.81 -6.34
C ASN A 46 -3.42 -2.06 -7.57
N PRO A 47 -3.47 -2.65 -8.78
CA PRO A 47 -4.01 -1.97 -9.95
C PRO A 47 -5.50 -1.63 -9.79
N SER A 48 -6.29 -2.49 -9.13
CA SER A 48 -7.73 -2.28 -8.91
C SER A 48 -8.04 -1.14 -7.94
N VAL A 49 -7.13 -0.83 -7.02
CA VAL A 49 -7.26 0.34 -6.12
C VAL A 49 -6.80 1.60 -6.85
N LEU A 50 -5.61 1.59 -7.46
CA LEU A 50 -5.07 2.78 -8.13
C LEU A 50 -5.87 3.17 -9.39
N SER A 51 -6.46 2.22 -10.10
CA SER A 51 -7.28 2.53 -11.28
C SER A 51 -8.53 3.35 -10.95
N GLN A 52 -9.00 3.32 -9.69
CA GLN A 52 -10.12 4.14 -9.24
C GLN A 52 -9.78 5.65 -9.32
N THR A 53 -8.50 6.01 -9.22
CA THR A 53 -8.04 7.41 -9.37
C THR A 53 -7.99 7.89 -10.83
N GLY A 54 -8.25 6.99 -11.81
CA GLY A 54 -8.14 7.27 -13.25
C GLY A 54 -6.84 6.77 -13.89
N MET A 55 -5.99 6.06 -13.15
CA MET A 55 -4.74 5.49 -13.68
C MET A 55 -5.01 4.26 -14.57
N PRO A 56 -4.34 4.09 -15.73
CA PRO A 56 -4.55 2.93 -16.59
C PRO A 56 -4.16 1.61 -15.89
N TRP A 57 -5.14 0.70 -15.71
CA TRP A 57 -4.95 -0.54 -14.95
C TRP A 57 -3.74 -1.36 -15.43
N GLY A 58 -3.59 -1.55 -16.75
CA GLY A 58 -2.48 -2.31 -17.33
C GLY A 58 -1.10 -1.67 -17.09
N ALA A 59 -1.02 -0.34 -17.06
CA ALA A 59 0.22 0.37 -16.78
C ALA A 59 0.64 0.19 -15.31
N VAL A 60 -0.31 0.28 -14.37
CA VAL A 60 -0.05 0.07 -12.93
C VAL A 60 0.34 -1.37 -12.65
N PHE A 61 -0.35 -2.32 -13.27
CA PHE A 61 -0.06 -3.74 -13.17
C PHE A 61 1.40 -4.01 -13.55
N LEU A 62 1.82 -3.57 -14.74
CA LEU A 62 3.17 -3.77 -15.21
C LEU A 62 4.20 -3.04 -14.34
N ALA A 63 3.94 -1.78 -13.98
CA ALA A 63 4.83 -1.00 -13.12
C ALA A 63 5.03 -1.66 -11.74
N THR A 64 3.98 -2.24 -11.17
CA THR A 64 4.03 -2.95 -9.88
C THR A 64 4.92 -4.18 -9.96
N ILE A 65 4.72 -5.01 -10.99
CA ILE A 65 5.52 -6.24 -11.17
C ILE A 65 6.99 -5.88 -11.37
N ILE A 66 7.28 -4.94 -12.26
CA ILE A 66 8.67 -4.52 -12.54
C ILE A 66 9.32 -3.94 -11.28
N ALA A 67 8.63 -3.05 -10.55
CA ALA A 67 9.16 -2.45 -9.34
C ALA A 67 9.42 -3.48 -8.24
N SER A 68 8.51 -4.44 -8.04
CA SER A 68 8.66 -5.53 -7.07
C SER A 68 9.79 -6.49 -7.44
N VAL A 69 9.92 -6.86 -8.71
CA VAL A 69 11.01 -7.72 -9.18
C VAL A 69 12.35 -7.02 -9.00
N VAL A 70 12.48 -5.77 -9.45
CA VAL A 70 13.73 -5.00 -9.31
C VAL A 70 14.09 -4.80 -7.84
N GLY A 71 13.13 -4.40 -7.00
CA GLY A 71 13.37 -4.20 -5.56
C GLY A 71 13.80 -5.49 -4.84
N THR A 72 13.09 -6.58 -5.11
CA THR A 72 13.42 -7.90 -4.54
C THR A 72 14.77 -8.41 -5.06
N LEU A 73 15.09 -8.19 -6.33
CA LEU A 73 16.37 -8.60 -6.92
C LEU A 73 17.54 -7.81 -6.33
N ILE A 74 17.39 -6.50 -6.11
CA ILE A 74 18.41 -5.68 -5.45
C ILE A 74 18.66 -6.17 -4.03
N MET A 75 17.60 -6.46 -3.27
CA MET A 75 17.73 -6.98 -1.90
C MET A 75 18.36 -8.38 -1.86
N GLY A 76 17.99 -9.25 -2.81
CA GLY A 76 18.53 -10.61 -2.90
C GLY A 76 19.98 -10.66 -3.38
N LEU A 77 20.30 -10.00 -4.50
CA LEU A 77 21.64 -10.12 -5.13
C LEU A 77 22.68 -9.18 -4.51
N PHE A 78 22.31 -7.94 -4.16
CA PHE A 78 23.28 -6.96 -3.66
C PHE A 78 23.37 -6.95 -2.14
N ALA A 79 22.23 -7.02 -1.44
CA ALA A 79 22.20 -6.98 0.02
C ALA A 79 22.28 -8.38 0.66
N ASN A 80 22.13 -9.46 -0.13
CA ASN A 80 22.17 -10.85 0.32
C ASN A 80 21.26 -11.11 1.54
N VAL A 81 20.06 -10.53 1.51
CA VAL A 81 19.04 -10.68 2.56
C VAL A 81 17.74 -11.22 1.96
N PRO A 82 17.06 -12.18 2.63
CA PRO A 82 15.84 -12.80 2.12
C PRO A 82 14.61 -11.89 2.34
N TYR A 83 14.60 -10.73 1.71
CA TYR A 83 13.49 -9.78 1.79
C TYR A 83 12.75 -9.65 0.46
N ALA A 84 11.49 -10.03 0.48
CA ALA A 84 10.57 -9.78 -0.61
C ALA A 84 10.01 -8.36 -0.53
N GLN A 85 10.18 -7.59 -1.60
CA GLN A 85 9.76 -6.19 -1.64
C GLN A 85 8.54 -6.01 -2.54
N ALA A 86 7.46 -5.51 -1.94
CA ALA A 86 6.19 -5.26 -2.61
C ALA A 86 5.61 -3.92 -2.15
N PRO A 87 4.68 -3.33 -2.93
CA PRO A 87 4.05 -2.08 -2.52
C PRO A 87 3.27 -2.23 -1.21
N GLY A 88 3.38 -1.22 -0.34
CA GLY A 88 2.68 -1.19 0.93
C GLY A 88 1.19 -0.91 0.73
N MET A 89 0.34 -1.92 0.91
CA MET A 89 -1.11 -1.82 0.65
C MET A 89 -1.81 -0.69 1.42
N GLY A 90 -1.35 -0.36 2.63
CA GLY A 90 -1.92 0.74 3.41
C GLY A 90 -1.64 2.13 2.84
N LEU A 91 -0.44 2.33 2.29
CA LEU A 91 -0.06 3.61 1.67
C LEU A 91 -0.82 3.82 0.36
N ASN A 92 -1.06 2.74 -0.40
CA ASN A 92 -1.82 2.82 -1.65
C ASN A 92 -3.31 3.13 -1.41
N ALA A 93 -3.87 2.57 -0.34
CA ALA A 93 -5.20 2.92 0.14
C ALA A 93 -5.28 4.39 0.55
N PHE A 94 -4.34 4.87 1.37
CA PHE A 94 -4.27 6.28 1.76
C PHE A 94 -4.13 7.22 0.55
N PHE A 95 -3.26 6.87 -0.40
CA PHE A 95 -3.07 7.62 -1.65
C PHE A 95 -4.38 7.77 -2.44
N THR A 96 -5.12 6.67 -2.62
CA THR A 96 -6.34 6.66 -3.44
C THR A 96 -7.49 7.35 -2.71
N TYR A 97 -7.80 6.92 -1.49
CA TYR A 97 -9.02 7.33 -0.81
C TYR A 97 -8.87 8.66 -0.06
N THR A 98 -7.69 8.96 0.48
CA THR A 98 -7.47 10.22 1.21
C THR A 98 -6.91 11.31 0.31
N VAL A 99 -5.83 11.05 -0.43
CA VAL A 99 -5.18 12.09 -1.22
C VAL A 99 -5.95 12.40 -2.50
N CYS A 100 -6.29 11.38 -3.30
CA CYS A 100 -6.99 11.62 -4.57
C CYS A 100 -8.47 11.95 -4.36
N PHE A 101 -9.19 11.17 -3.54
CA PHE A 101 -10.62 11.39 -3.34
C PHE A 101 -10.94 12.38 -2.22
N GLY A 102 -10.29 12.28 -1.06
CA GLY A 102 -10.56 13.17 0.07
C GLY A 102 -10.04 14.61 -0.11
N LEU A 103 -8.85 14.77 -0.70
CA LEU A 103 -8.24 16.09 -0.94
C LEU A 103 -8.43 16.58 -2.38
N HIS A 104 -9.15 15.83 -3.23
CA HIS A 104 -9.44 16.18 -4.63
C HIS A 104 -8.20 16.44 -5.51
N PHE A 105 -7.05 15.85 -5.18
CA PHE A 105 -5.87 15.92 -6.05
C PHE A 105 -5.99 14.98 -7.24
N THR A 106 -5.43 15.38 -8.37
CA THR A 106 -5.25 14.48 -9.51
C THR A 106 -4.19 13.43 -9.19
N TRP A 107 -4.28 12.25 -9.81
CA TRP A 107 -3.32 11.17 -9.57
C TRP A 107 -1.88 11.55 -9.95
N GLN A 108 -1.72 12.47 -10.91
CA GLN A 108 -0.42 13.02 -11.32
C GLN A 108 0.19 13.90 -10.22
N GLU A 109 -0.61 14.79 -9.63
CA GLU A 109 -0.17 15.64 -8.50
C GLU A 109 0.17 14.80 -7.28
N ALA A 110 -0.65 13.78 -6.99
CA ALA A 110 -0.40 12.86 -5.91
C ALA A 110 0.91 12.07 -6.14
N LEU A 111 1.19 11.62 -7.38
CA LEU A 111 2.47 10.98 -7.71
C LEU A 111 3.67 11.93 -7.55
N ALA A 112 3.51 13.21 -7.89
CA ALA A 112 4.54 14.22 -7.66
C ALA A 112 4.83 14.39 -6.16
N MET A 113 3.80 14.38 -5.32
CA MET A 113 3.95 14.39 -3.85
C MET A 113 4.70 13.15 -3.34
N VAL A 114 4.36 11.96 -3.85
CA VAL A 114 5.06 10.71 -3.49
C VAL A 114 6.53 10.77 -3.91
N PHE A 115 6.82 11.31 -5.10
CA PHE A 115 8.19 11.51 -5.57
C PHE A 115 8.98 12.44 -4.65
N ILE A 116 8.43 13.62 -4.31
CA ILE A 116 9.06 14.57 -3.38
C ILE A 116 9.26 13.93 -2.00
N CYS A 117 8.26 13.21 -1.48
CA CYS A 117 8.37 12.45 -0.23
C CYS A 117 9.50 11.41 -0.29
N GLY A 118 9.69 10.75 -1.44
CA GLY A 118 10.80 9.84 -1.68
C GLY A 118 12.16 10.54 -1.60
N LEU A 119 12.32 11.71 -2.23
CA LEU A 119 13.54 12.51 -2.15
C LEU A 119 13.83 12.94 -0.70
N VAL A 120 12.82 13.44 0.00
CA VAL A 120 12.93 13.80 1.43
C VAL A 120 13.30 12.57 2.26
N ASN A 121 12.71 11.41 2.00
CA ASN A 121 13.01 10.18 2.72
C ASN A 121 14.45 9.70 2.49
N ILE A 122 15.02 9.89 1.30
CA ILE A 122 16.45 9.62 1.05
C ILE A 122 17.32 10.54 1.93
N ILE A 123 17.03 11.84 1.96
CA ILE A 123 17.77 12.81 2.79
C ILE A 123 17.65 12.45 4.28
N VAL A 124 16.45 12.11 4.74
CA VAL A 124 16.18 11.70 6.14
C VAL A 124 16.81 10.34 6.47
N THR A 125 17.00 9.45 5.50
CA THR A 125 17.64 8.15 5.73
C THR A 125 19.16 8.27 5.81
N VAL A 126 19.75 9.15 5.01
CA VAL A 126 21.20 9.43 5.05
C VAL A 126 21.57 10.24 6.29
N THR A 127 20.69 11.16 6.72
CA THR A 127 20.86 11.87 7.99
C THR A 127 20.41 10.96 9.15
N LYS A 128 21.11 10.94 10.29
CA LYS A 128 20.73 10.10 11.46
C LYS A 128 19.38 10.52 12.11
N LEU A 129 18.65 11.42 11.47
CA LEU A 129 17.40 12.03 11.91
C LEU A 129 16.29 10.99 12.13
N ARG A 130 16.25 9.92 11.32
CA ARG A 130 15.31 8.80 11.51
C ARG A 130 15.36 8.21 12.93
N ARG A 131 16.56 8.08 13.52
CA ARG A 131 16.71 7.52 14.87
C ARG A 131 16.13 8.47 15.92
N LEU A 132 16.39 9.77 15.78
CA LEU A 132 15.88 10.79 16.69
C LEU A 132 14.35 10.83 16.66
N ILE A 133 13.75 10.86 15.46
CA ILE A 133 12.29 10.85 15.31
C ILE A 133 11.67 9.62 15.99
N ILE A 134 12.22 8.42 15.73
CA ILE A 134 11.66 7.18 16.28
C ILE A 134 11.79 7.13 17.82
N THR A 135 12.87 7.67 18.39
CA THR A 135 13.06 7.72 19.84
C THR A 135 12.15 8.76 20.50
N SER A 136 11.81 9.84 19.80
CA SER A 136 10.90 10.87 20.29
C SER A 136 9.42 10.46 20.30
N ILE A 137 9.03 9.47 19.50
CA ILE A 137 7.63 9.00 19.45
C ILE A 137 7.37 7.99 20.59
N PRO A 138 6.42 8.26 21.50
CA PRO A 138 6.09 7.34 22.59
C PRO A 138 5.55 6.01 22.05
N GLN A 139 5.88 4.91 22.75
CA GLN A 139 5.53 3.54 22.34
C GLN A 139 4.02 3.37 22.07
N SER A 140 3.16 4.01 22.88
CA SER A 140 1.71 4.00 22.69
C SER A 140 1.28 4.55 21.33
N LEU A 141 1.90 5.66 20.88
CA LEU A 141 1.57 6.27 19.59
C LEU A 141 2.07 5.41 18.42
N ARG A 142 3.21 4.71 18.59
CA ARG A 142 3.74 3.78 17.57
C ARG A 142 2.77 2.62 17.32
N TYR A 143 2.20 2.05 18.38
CA TYR A 143 1.20 0.98 18.27
C TYR A 143 -0.13 1.49 17.70
N ALA A 144 -0.56 2.69 18.09
CA ALA A 144 -1.77 3.32 17.57
C ALA A 144 -1.69 3.56 16.06
N ILE A 145 -0.54 3.99 15.52
CA ILE A 145 -0.35 4.21 14.08
C ILE A 145 -0.56 2.90 13.29
N SER A 146 0.10 1.81 13.70
CA SER A 146 -0.07 0.52 13.02
C SER A 146 -1.49 -0.03 13.15
N GLY A 147 -2.12 0.12 14.32
CA GLY A 147 -3.50 -0.32 14.55
C GLY A 147 -4.51 0.47 13.71
N GLY A 148 -4.35 1.80 13.65
CA GLY A 148 -5.21 2.68 12.87
C GLY A 148 -5.14 2.40 11.36
N ILE A 149 -3.94 2.22 10.81
CA ILE A 149 -3.77 1.86 9.40
C ILE A 149 -4.42 0.50 9.11
N GLY A 150 -4.27 -0.48 10.01
CA GLY A 150 -4.89 -1.79 9.87
C GLY A 150 -6.43 -1.72 9.83
N ILE A 151 -7.03 -1.00 10.77
CA ILE A 151 -8.49 -0.79 10.83
C ILE A 151 -8.98 -0.04 9.59
N PHE A 152 -8.23 0.97 9.13
CA PHE A 152 -8.57 1.73 7.93
C PHE A 152 -8.59 0.85 6.66
N ILE A 153 -7.59 -0.02 6.48
CA ILE A 153 -7.56 -0.97 5.37
C ILE A 153 -8.69 -1.99 5.49
N ALA A 154 -8.95 -2.50 6.70
CA ALA A 154 -10.05 -3.44 6.94
C ALA A 154 -11.40 -2.81 6.55
N TYR A 155 -11.63 -1.54 6.94
CA TYR A 155 -12.81 -0.78 6.55
C TYR A 155 -12.96 -0.67 5.03
N ILE A 156 -11.89 -0.28 4.33
CA ILE A 156 -11.89 -0.20 2.86
C ILE A 156 -12.16 -1.56 2.23
N GLY A 157 -11.57 -2.64 2.77
CA GLY A 157 -11.78 -4.00 2.28
C GLY A 157 -13.24 -4.44 2.41
N ILE A 158 -13.87 -4.19 3.56
CA ILE A 158 -15.28 -4.50 3.82
C ILE A 158 -16.19 -3.69 2.89
N LYS A 159 -15.86 -2.41 2.64
CA LYS A 159 -16.59 -1.55 1.69
C LYS A 159 -16.48 -2.07 0.25
N ASN A 160 -15.27 -2.37 -0.22
CA ASN A 160 -15.03 -2.88 -1.58
C ASN A 160 -15.61 -4.29 -1.80
N ALA A 161 -15.75 -5.10 -0.74
CA ALA A 161 -16.40 -6.41 -0.78
C ALA A 161 -17.95 -6.32 -0.83
N GLY A 162 -18.52 -5.12 -0.74
CA GLY A 162 -19.98 -4.91 -0.76
C GLY A 162 -20.71 -5.35 0.53
N LEU A 163 -19.96 -5.67 1.59
CA LEU A 163 -20.50 -6.09 2.89
C LEU A 163 -21.07 -4.92 3.69
N ILE A 164 -20.59 -3.70 3.43
CA ILE A 164 -21.16 -2.45 3.95
C ILE A 164 -21.50 -1.57 2.76
N GLN A 165 -22.78 -1.18 2.68
CA GLN A 165 -23.28 -0.22 1.70
C GLN A 165 -23.94 0.92 2.46
N PHE A 166 -23.55 2.16 2.16
CA PHE A 166 -24.20 3.33 2.73
C PHE A 166 -25.39 3.66 1.84
N ALA A 167 -26.59 3.30 2.31
CA ALA A 167 -27.81 3.74 1.65
C ALA A 167 -27.96 5.24 1.87
N VAL A 168 -27.88 6.03 0.79
CA VAL A 168 -28.34 7.41 0.79
C VAL A 168 -29.85 7.36 0.65
N ASP A 169 -30.58 7.84 1.67
CA ASP A 169 -32.04 7.93 1.63
C ASP A 169 -32.47 8.87 0.50
N ALA A 170 -33.37 8.38 -0.36
CA ALA A 170 -33.87 9.08 -1.54
C ALA A 170 -34.81 10.25 -1.22
N GLY A 171 -35.08 10.53 0.07
CA GLY A 171 -36.00 11.59 0.50
C GLY A 171 -35.54 13.04 0.27
N ASN A 172 -34.24 13.30 0.02
CA ASN A 172 -33.70 14.68 -0.03
C ASN A 172 -32.93 15.05 -1.30
N TYR A 173 -32.96 14.25 -2.37
CA TYR A 173 -32.29 14.60 -3.63
C TYR A 173 -33.23 14.51 -4.83
N THR A 174 -33.60 15.67 -5.38
CA THR A 174 -34.25 15.78 -6.69
C THR A 174 -33.21 15.55 -7.78
N SER A 175 -33.46 14.54 -8.63
CA SER A 175 -32.75 14.35 -9.89
C SER A 175 -32.89 15.61 -10.75
N THR A 176 -31.77 16.22 -11.16
CA THR A 176 -31.78 17.44 -11.99
C THR A 176 -32.19 17.18 -13.45
N ASP A 177 -32.66 15.98 -13.80
CA ASP A 177 -33.26 15.71 -15.10
C ASP A 177 -34.57 14.92 -14.94
N GLY A 178 -35.67 15.56 -15.30
CA GLY A 178 -37.04 15.12 -15.04
C GLY A 178 -37.55 14.01 -15.96
N LYS A 179 -36.75 12.97 -16.22
CA LYS A 179 -37.19 11.80 -17.01
C LYS A 179 -36.60 10.51 -16.45
N ASN A 180 -37.48 9.67 -15.88
CA ASN A 180 -37.21 8.32 -15.34
C ASN A 180 -36.47 8.28 -13.98
N ALA A 181 -37.06 8.96 -13.00
CA ALA A 181 -36.55 9.13 -11.64
C ALA A 181 -36.34 7.86 -10.80
N ILE A 182 -36.75 6.67 -11.25
CA ILE A 182 -36.61 5.40 -10.49
C ILE A 182 -35.38 4.57 -10.86
N ALA A 183 -34.86 4.71 -12.09
CA ALA A 183 -33.64 4.01 -12.51
C ALA A 183 -32.37 4.84 -12.25
N ASP A 184 -32.49 6.16 -12.24
CA ASP A 184 -31.36 7.07 -11.98
C ASP A 184 -31.08 7.28 -10.50
N ILE A 185 -32.08 7.27 -9.61
CA ILE A 185 -31.83 7.32 -8.15
C ILE A 185 -31.06 6.09 -7.65
N THR A 186 -31.28 4.92 -8.25
CA THR A 186 -30.49 3.72 -7.95
C THR A 186 -29.06 3.86 -8.45
N LYS A 187 -28.84 4.47 -9.63
CA LYS A 187 -27.50 4.75 -10.15
C LYS A 187 -26.79 5.85 -9.37
N ILE A 188 -27.47 6.94 -8.99
CA ILE A 188 -26.93 8.04 -8.18
C ILE A 188 -26.56 7.53 -6.78
N GLY A 189 -27.38 6.67 -6.17
CA GLY A 189 -27.07 6.00 -4.90
C GLY A 189 -25.89 5.03 -4.99
N ILE A 190 -25.74 4.30 -6.11
CA ILE A 190 -24.61 3.40 -6.36
C ILE A 190 -23.32 4.19 -6.68
N THR A 191 -23.40 5.27 -7.44
CA THR A 191 -22.27 6.16 -7.76
C THR A 191 -21.79 6.92 -6.51
N ALA A 192 -22.69 7.35 -5.63
CA ALA A 192 -22.33 7.93 -4.33
C ALA A 192 -21.60 6.90 -3.43
N ASN A 193 -21.99 5.62 -3.46
CA ASN A 193 -21.32 4.57 -2.67
C ASN A 193 -19.85 4.35 -3.07
N ALA A 194 -19.50 4.47 -4.36
CA ALA A 194 -18.13 4.33 -4.82
C ALA A 194 -17.20 5.45 -4.30
N GLY A 195 -17.73 6.68 -4.18
CA GLY A 195 -16.98 7.86 -3.72
C GLY A 195 -17.16 8.25 -2.24
N ALA A 196 -18.15 7.69 -1.54
CA ALA A 196 -18.43 8.04 -0.14
C ALA A 196 -17.38 7.41 0.79
N VAL A 197 -16.24 8.07 0.97
CA VAL A 197 -15.58 8.04 2.27
C VAL A 197 -16.45 8.87 3.22
N PRO A 198 -16.79 8.39 4.42
CA PRO A 198 -17.41 9.25 5.42
C PRO A 198 -16.49 10.46 5.60
N GLU A 199 -17.03 11.67 5.60
CA GLU A 199 -16.31 12.88 6.06
C GLU A 199 -15.91 12.65 7.53
N LEU A 200 -14.82 11.91 7.76
CA LEU A 200 -14.24 11.72 9.09
C LEU A 200 -13.35 12.91 9.38
N ILE A 201 -14.01 14.06 9.63
CA ILE A 201 -13.49 15.33 10.16
C ILE A 201 -13.35 16.43 9.09
N LYS A 202 -14.33 17.34 9.06
CA LYS A 202 -14.11 18.73 8.66
C LYS A 202 -13.31 19.40 9.78
N PHE A 203 -12.09 19.82 9.48
CA PHE A 203 -11.43 20.88 10.25
C PHE A 203 -11.95 22.22 9.75
#